data_AF-A0A437JP54-F1
#
_entry.id   AF-A0A437JP54-F1
#
_cell.length_a   1.000
_cell.length_b   1.000
_cell.length_c   1.000
_cell.angle_alpha   90.00
_cell.angle_beta   90.00
_cell.angle_gamma   90.00
#
_symmetry.space_group_name_H-M   'P 1'
#
loop_
_entity.id
_entity.type
_entity.pdbx_description
1 polymer ?
#
loop_
_entity_poly.entity_id
_entity_poly.type
_entity_poly.pdbx_seq_one_letter_code
_entity_poly.pdbx_strand_id
1 'polypeptide(L)'
;MNIQADRAVAFFDLADDCIRVESSFLTGMEQVFVNDELISKKLSWRFKSVHTFEWKGQTIEIKIRLSGRLLSSVVIEFWVNSEMKDSDEWDLKRVMQQAKQLKAQQSWWKMLLTIFVFGMAGAAVGYSLASLFKG
;
A
#
# COMPACT_ATOMS: atom_id res chain seq x y z
N MET A 1 2.97 -6.07 11.61
CA MET A 1 2.82 -4.73 11.00
C MET A 1 2.49 -4.93 9.53
N ASN A 2 1.21 -4.77 9.15
CA ASN A 2 0.76 -5.01 7.78
C ASN A 2 1.03 -3.73 6.98
N ILE A 3 2.18 -3.67 6.32
CA ILE A 3 2.53 -2.53 5.46
C ILE A 3 1.68 -2.71 4.20
N GLN A 4 0.54 -2.01 4.15
CA GLN A 4 -0.36 -2.00 2.98
C GLN A 4 0.31 -1.23 1.84
N ALA A 5 1.25 -1.89 1.16
CA ALA A 5 1.93 -1.40 -0.04
C ALA A 5 0.98 -1.32 -1.26
N ASP A 6 -0.31 -1.52 -1.08
CA ASP A 6 -1.33 -1.52 -2.13
C ASP A 6 -2.22 -0.27 -2.09
N ARG A 7 -1.95 0.71 -1.21
CA ARG A 7 -2.78 1.91 -1.05
C ARG A 7 -1.92 3.18 -1.01
N ALA A 8 -2.37 4.24 -1.68
CA ALA A 8 -1.93 5.60 -1.41
C ALA A 8 -2.68 6.11 -0.18
N VAL A 9 -1.96 6.73 0.74
CA VAL A 9 -2.56 7.40 1.90
C VAL A 9 -2.04 8.82 1.93
N ALA A 10 -2.95 9.80 1.93
CA ALA A 10 -2.62 11.21 2.08
C ALA A 10 -3.32 11.76 3.33
N PHE A 11 -2.65 12.70 3.99
CA PHE A 11 -3.16 13.40 5.16
C PHE A 11 -3.14 14.89 4.87
N PHE A 12 -4.27 15.55 5.06
CA PHE A 12 -4.40 16.99 4.89
C PHE A 12 -4.95 17.60 6.16
N ASP A 13 -4.37 18.73 6.57
CA ASP A 13 -4.84 19.47 7.73
C ASP A 13 -5.82 20.56 7.29
N LEU A 14 -6.99 20.60 7.93
CA LEU A 14 -7.98 21.64 7.78
C LEU A 14 -8.24 22.30 9.14
N ALA A 15 -7.48 23.35 9.43
CA ALA A 15 -7.47 24.00 10.74
C ALA A 15 -7.15 22.98 11.86
N ASP A 16 -8.16 22.59 12.64
CA ASP A 16 -8.02 21.62 13.74
C ASP A 16 -8.42 20.19 13.33
N ASP A 17 -8.92 19.99 12.11
CA ASP A 17 -9.37 18.68 11.64
C ASP A 17 -8.33 18.03 10.73
N CYS A 18 -8.19 16.71 10.84
CA CYS A 18 -7.33 15.92 9.96
C CYS A 18 -8.16 15.15 8.95
N ILE A 19 -7.88 15.36 7.66
CA ILE A 19 -8.51 14.65 6.56
C ILE A 19 -7.56 13.55 6.10
N ARG A 20 -7.96 12.29 6.26
CA ARG A 20 -7.23 11.13 5.77
C ARG A 20 -7.90 10.60 4.50
N VAL A 21 -7.14 10.48 3.43
CA VAL A 21 -7.59 9.92 2.16
C VAL A 21 -6.84 8.62 1.90
N GLU A 22 -7.57 7.55 1.66
CA GLU A 22 -7.01 6.24 1.28
C GLU A 22 -7.50 5.85 -0.11
N SER A 23 -6.58 5.52 -1.01
CA SER A 23 -6.90 5.01 -2.35
C SER A 23 -6.17 3.69 -2.60
N SER A 24 -6.91 2.60 -2.75
CA SER A 24 -6.34 1.27 -3.05
C SER A 24 -6.05 1.12 -4.53
N PHE A 25 -4.80 0.83 -4.86
CA PHE A 25 -4.33 0.59 -6.23
C PHE A 25 -4.81 -0.75 -6.81
N LEU A 26 -5.13 -1.71 -5.95
CA LEU A 26 -5.56 -3.04 -6.38
C LEU A 26 -7.07 -3.10 -6.65
N THR A 27 -7.85 -2.49 -5.75
CA THR A 27 -9.32 -2.58 -5.80
C THR A 27 -9.97 -1.34 -6.42
N GLY A 28 -9.24 -0.22 -6.50
CA GLY A 28 -9.81 1.09 -6.85
C GLY A 28 -10.71 1.65 -5.75
N MET A 29 -10.68 1.07 -4.54
CA MET A 29 -11.47 1.56 -3.41
C MET A 29 -10.85 2.84 -2.85
N GLU A 30 -11.64 3.90 -2.81
CA GLU A 30 -11.28 5.21 -2.30
C GLU A 30 -12.14 5.52 -1.07
N GLN A 31 -11.49 6.02 -0.01
CA GLN A 31 -12.13 6.34 1.26
C GLN A 31 -11.59 7.66 1.77
N VAL A 32 -12.49 8.53 2.23
CA VAL A 32 -12.16 9.81 2.83
C VAL A 32 -12.67 9.83 4.25
N PHE A 33 -11.79 10.16 5.17
CA PHE A 33 -12.06 10.26 6.59
C PHE A 33 -11.78 11.68 7.07
N VAL A 34 -12.56 12.17 8.03
CA VAL A 34 -12.28 13.41 8.75
C VAL A 34 -12.28 13.07 10.23
N ASN A 35 -11.17 13.36 10.94
CA ASN A 35 -10.97 12.97 12.34
C ASN A 35 -11.29 11.47 12.59
N ASP A 36 -10.81 10.61 11.68
CA ASP A 36 -11.06 9.16 11.65
C ASP A 36 -12.50 8.69 11.40
N GLU A 37 -13.45 9.60 11.20
CA GLU A 37 -14.81 9.27 10.78
C GLU A 37 -14.88 9.13 9.26
N LEU A 38 -15.46 8.03 8.75
CA LEU A 38 -15.62 7.79 7.32
C LEU A 38 -16.73 8.70 6.75
N ILE A 39 -16.33 9.72 5.99
CA ILE A 39 -17.26 10.67 5.36
C ILE A 39 -17.66 10.23 3.96
N SER A 40 -16.74 9.61 3.22
CA SER A 40 -16.99 9.22 1.84
C SER A 40 -16.31 7.92 1.47
N LYS A 41 -16.99 7.09 0.68
CA LYS A 41 -16.48 5.83 0.16
C LYS A 41 -16.94 5.65 -1.27
N LYS A 42 -16.01 5.32 -2.16
CA LYS A 42 -16.28 5.17 -3.60
C LYS A 42 -15.40 4.09 -4.21
N LEU A 43 -15.92 3.40 -5.22
CA LEU A 43 -15.13 2.54 -6.08
C LEU A 43 -14.83 3.30 -7.38
N SER A 44 -13.55 3.48 -7.69
CA SER A 44 -13.06 4.29 -8.80
C SER A 44 -12.27 3.41 -9.76
N TRP A 45 -12.90 3.13 -10.90
CA TRP A 45 -12.25 2.45 -12.00
C TRP A 45 -11.49 3.49 -12.82
N ARG A 46 -10.16 3.37 -12.87
CA ARG A 46 -9.18 4.30 -13.51
C ARG A 46 -8.67 5.45 -12.64
N PHE A 47 -8.85 5.41 -11.31
CA PHE A 47 -8.26 6.40 -10.38
C PHE A 47 -8.52 7.84 -10.83
N LYS A 48 -9.74 8.10 -11.30
CA LYS A 48 -10.23 9.44 -11.62
C LYS A 48 -11.54 9.61 -10.89
N SER A 49 -11.49 10.31 -9.77
CA SER A 49 -12.67 10.54 -8.95
C SER A 49 -12.60 11.89 -8.26
N VAL A 50 -13.78 12.34 -7.84
CA VAL A 50 -13.94 13.49 -6.98
C VAL A 50 -14.86 13.04 -5.85
N HIS A 51 -14.43 13.30 -4.62
CA HIS A 51 -15.26 13.23 -3.42
C HIS A 51 -15.58 14.66 -3.00
N THR A 52 -16.86 15.00 -2.99
CA THR A 52 -17.33 16.33 -2.57
C THR A 52 -18.20 16.17 -1.34
N PHE A 53 -17.93 16.97 -0.31
CA PHE A 53 -18.70 16.99 0.93
C PHE A 53 -18.59 18.35 1.60
N GLU A 54 -19.52 18.68 2.49
CA GLU A 54 -19.46 19.89 3.31
C GLU A 54 -18.94 19.56 4.70
N TRP A 55 -18.06 20.40 5.23
CA TRP A 55 -17.52 20.28 6.58
C TRP A 55 -17.35 21.66 7.21
N LYS A 56 -17.95 21.87 8.39
CA LYS A 56 -17.92 23.17 9.11
C LYS A 56 -18.24 24.39 8.24
N GLY A 57 -19.20 24.25 7.31
CA GLY A 57 -19.64 25.31 6.40
C GLY A 57 -18.70 25.59 5.22
N GLN A 58 -17.70 24.73 4.98
CA GLN A 58 -16.82 24.79 3.82
C GLN A 58 -17.11 23.62 2.88
N THR A 59 -17.08 23.89 1.58
CA THR A 59 -17.17 22.84 0.56
C THR A 59 -15.79 22.25 0.32
N ILE A 60 -15.64 20.97 0.62
CA ILE A 60 -14.39 20.23 0.42
C ILE A 60 -14.51 19.34 -0.80
N GLU A 61 -13.48 19.37 -1.65
CA GLU A 61 -13.32 18.42 -2.75
C GLU A 61 -11.96 17.72 -2.64
N ILE A 62 -12.00 16.38 -2.65
CA ILE A 62 -10.81 15.53 -2.81
C ILE A 62 -10.82 14.99 -4.23
N LYS A 63 -9.84 15.41 -5.03
CA LYS A 63 -9.69 14.96 -6.42
C LYS A 63 -8.58 13.95 -6.50
N ILE A 64 -8.91 12.74 -6.92
CA ILE A 64 -7.95 11.66 -7.12
C ILE A 64 -7.80 11.50 -8.62
N ARG A 65 -6.57 11.63 -9.12
CA ARG A 65 -6.25 11.46 -10.55
C ARG A 65 -4.92 10.77 -10.75
N LEU A 66 -4.77 10.08 -11.88
CA LEU A 66 -3.47 9.62 -12.35
C LEU A 66 -2.73 10.74 -13.08
N SER A 67 -1.43 10.85 -12.83
CA SER A 67 -0.53 11.74 -13.56
C SER A 67 0.67 10.95 -14.14
N GLY A 68 1.45 11.62 -14.99
CA GLY A 68 2.67 11.07 -15.60
C GLY A 68 2.48 10.30 -16.91
N ARG A 69 3.60 9.92 -17.55
CA ARG A 69 3.60 9.06 -18.75
C ARG A 69 3.27 7.63 -18.34
N LEU A 70 2.26 7.05 -19.00
CA LEU A 70 1.69 5.72 -18.68
C LEU A 70 1.10 5.61 -17.25
N LEU A 71 0.45 6.66 -16.74
CA LEU A 71 -0.32 6.57 -15.48
C LEU A 71 0.55 6.12 -14.28
N SER A 72 1.75 6.68 -14.17
CA SER A 72 2.78 6.22 -13.23
C SER A 72 2.61 6.76 -11.81
N SER A 73 1.85 7.83 -11.62
CA SER A 73 1.66 8.43 -10.30
C SER A 73 0.19 8.63 -10.00
N VAL A 74 -0.19 8.52 -8.73
CA VAL A 74 -1.50 8.94 -8.22
C VAL A 74 -1.33 10.27 -7.53
N VAL A 75 -2.13 11.25 -7.93
CA VAL A 75 -2.19 12.58 -7.34
C VAL A 75 -3.50 12.71 -6.59
N ILE A 76 -3.41 13.12 -5.32
CA ILE A 76 -4.55 13.43 -4.48
C ILE A 76 -4.50 14.91 -4.19
N GLU A 77 -5.48 15.65 -4.71
CA GLU A 77 -5.58 17.10 -4.52
C GLU A 77 -6.66 17.42 -3.51
N PHE A 78 -6.34 18.34 -2.60
CA PHE A 78 -7.23 18.85 -1.58
C PHE A 78 -7.69 20.25 -1.94
N TRP A 79 -8.99 20.42 -2.11
CA TRP A 79 -9.62 21.69 -2.46
C TRP A 79 -10.64 22.09 -1.40
N VAL A 80 -10.64 23.38 -1.08
CA VAL A 80 -11.56 24.01 -0.12
C VAL A 80 -12.19 25.21 -0.80
N ASN A 81 -13.52 25.27 -0.88
CA ASN A 81 -14.27 26.36 -1.53
C ASN A 81 -13.76 26.67 -2.95
N SER A 82 -13.50 25.62 -3.73
CA SER A 82 -12.94 25.70 -5.09
C SER A 82 -11.52 26.28 -5.20
N GLU A 83 -10.79 26.40 -4.10
CA GLU A 83 -9.37 26.75 -4.05
C GLU A 83 -8.53 25.52 -3.68
N MET A 84 -7.51 25.20 -4.46
CA MET A 84 -6.58 24.11 -4.15
C MET A 84 -5.67 24.52 -2.99
N LYS A 85 -5.73 23.79 -1.88
CA LYS A 85 -4.91 24.05 -0.70
C LYS A 85 -3.65 23.20 -0.68
N ASP A 86 -3.77 21.94 -1.09
CA ASP A 86 -2.65 21.00 -1.05
C ASP A 86 -2.77 19.89 -2.10
N SER A 87 -1.67 19.21 -2.37
CA SER A 87 -1.60 18.09 -3.31
C SER A 87 -0.47 17.14 -2.96
N ASP A 88 -0.82 15.86 -2.78
CA ASP A 88 0.15 14.78 -2.58
C ASP A 88 0.29 13.93 -3.85
N GLU A 89 1.54 13.59 -4.21
CA GLU A 89 1.84 12.71 -5.34
C GLU A 89 2.52 11.41 -4.86
N TRP A 90 1.94 10.29 -5.27
CA TRP A 90 2.41 8.94 -4.99
C TRP A 90 2.89 8.25 -6.27
N ASP A 91 4.19 7.98 -6.38
CA ASP A 91 4.76 7.23 -7.51
C ASP A 91 4.50 5.73 -7.37
N LEU A 92 3.63 5.19 -8.24
CA LEU A 92 3.25 3.78 -8.27
C LEU A 92 4.45 2.87 -8.55
N LYS A 93 5.46 3.32 -9.31
CA LYS A 93 6.64 2.51 -9.62
C LYS A 93 7.46 2.24 -8.37
N ARG A 94 7.62 3.25 -7.51
CA ARG A 94 8.36 3.13 -6.25
C ARG A 94 7.66 2.15 -5.31
N VAL A 95 6.34 2.24 -5.22
CA VAL A 95 5.50 1.33 -4.42
C VAL A 95 5.60 -0.11 -4.93
N MET A 96 5.47 -0.33 -6.24
CA MET A 96 5.62 -1.67 -6.84
C MET A 96 7.02 -2.25 -6.67
N GLN A 97 8.07 -1.44 -6.80
CA GLN A 97 9.46 -1.90 -6.62
C GLN A 97 9.71 -2.35 -5.18
N GLN A 98 9.24 -1.60 -4.18
CA GLN A 98 9.34 -2.01 -2.78
C GLN A 98 8.56 -3.30 -2.52
N ALA A 99 7.34 -3.42 -3.05
CA ALA A 99 6.55 -4.65 -2.92
C ALA A 99 7.26 -5.87 -3.55
N LYS A 100 7.90 -5.68 -4.71
CA LYS A 100 8.68 -6.73 -5.38
C LYS A 100 9.92 -7.12 -4.58
N GLN A 101 10.62 -6.16 -4.01
CA GLN A 101 11.82 -6.39 -3.19
C GLN A 101 11.47 -7.14 -1.89
N LEU A 102 10.37 -6.79 -1.24
CA LEU A 102 9.88 -7.49 -0.04
C LEU A 102 9.41 -8.92 -0.35
N LYS A 103 8.72 -9.14 -1.47
CA LYS A 103 8.35 -10.50 -1.91
C LYS A 103 9.58 -11.35 -2.24
N ALA A 104 10.57 -10.77 -2.93
CA ALA A 104 11.85 -11.43 -3.18
C ALA A 104 12.55 -11.76 -1.86
N GLN A 105 12.50 -10.83 -0.89
CA GLN A 105 13.06 -11.02 0.44
C GLN A 105 12.42 -12.20 1.18
N GLN A 106 11.09 -12.27 1.19
CA GLN A 106 10.36 -13.36 1.81
C GLN A 106 10.63 -14.72 1.13
N SER A 107 10.84 -14.72 -0.19
CA SER A 107 11.08 -15.94 -0.97
C SER A 107 12.43 -16.60 -0.64
N TRP A 108 13.51 -15.82 -0.50
CA TRP A 108 14.83 -16.40 -0.20
C TRP A 108 14.91 -16.97 1.22
N TRP A 109 14.26 -16.35 2.20
CA TRP A 109 14.19 -16.90 3.56
C TRP A 109 13.47 -18.25 3.59
N LYS A 110 12.41 -18.40 2.80
CA LYS A 110 11.72 -19.70 2.64
C LYS A 110 12.63 -20.73 1.98
N MET A 111 13.39 -20.35 0.96
CA MET A 111 14.34 -21.26 0.31
C MET A 111 15.43 -21.74 1.28
N LEU A 112 16.03 -20.83 2.07
CA LEU A 112 17.04 -21.19 3.06
C LEU A 112 16.49 -22.13 4.15
N LEU A 113 15.28 -21.86 4.65
CA LEU A 113 14.62 -22.75 5.61
C LEU A 113 14.39 -24.15 5.03
N THR A 114 13.95 -24.23 3.78
CA THR A 114 13.78 -25.51 3.07
C THR A 114 15.11 -26.26 2.96
N ILE A 115 16.18 -25.60 2.52
CA ILE A 115 17.52 -26.21 2.43
C ILE A 115 17.99 -26.69 3.80
N PHE A 116 17.78 -25.91 4.86
CA PHE A 116 18.17 -26.29 6.22
C PHE A 116 17.42 -27.54 6.70
N VAL A 117 16.11 -27.60 6.51
CA VAL A 117 15.27 -28.76 6.91
C VAL A 117 15.69 -30.03 6.15
N PHE A 118 15.87 -29.94 4.83
CA PHE A 118 16.32 -31.08 4.03
C PHE A 118 17.76 -31.48 4.33
N GLY A 119 18.65 -30.51 4.61
CA GLY A 119 20.02 -30.75 5.02
C GLY A 119 20.10 -31.50 6.35
N MET A 120 19.27 -31.14 7.33
CA MET A 120 19.16 -31.87 8.59
C MET A 120 18.67 -33.31 8.39
N ALA A 121 17.64 -33.53 7.56
CA ALA A 121 17.15 -34.87 7.26
C ALA A 121 18.23 -35.73 6.58
N GLY A 122 18.97 -35.16 5.62
CA GLY A 122 20.09 -35.83 4.96
C GLY A 122 21.22 -36.19 5.92
N ALA A 123 21.56 -35.28 6.85
CA ALA A 123 22.58 -35.53 7.87
C ALA A 123 22.19 -36.67 8.83
N ALA A 124 20.92 -36.74 9.25
CA ALA A 124 20.43 -37.81 10.12
C ALA A 124 20.48 -39.19 9.44
N VAL A 125 20.06 -39.27 8.17
CA VAL A 125 20.11 -40.51 7.38
C VAL A 125 21.56 -40.92 7.12
N GLY A 126 22.42 -39.96 6.74
CA GLY A 126 23.84 -40.20 6.51
C GLY A 126 24.58 -40.67 7.77
N TYR A 127 24.32 -40.07 8.93
CA TYR A 127 24.87 -40.50 10.20
C TYR A 127 24.42 -41.92 10.58
N SER A 128 23.13 -42.23 10.38
CA SER A 128 22.58 -43.56 10.67
C SER A 128 23.22 -44.65 9.79
N LEU A 129 23.35 -44.40 8.48
CA LEU A 129 24.04 -45.31 7.56
C LEU A 129 25.53 -45.45 7.89
N ALA A 130 26.24 -44.35 8.15
CA ALA A 130 27.66 -44.39 8.50
C ALA A 130 27.91 -45.15 9.81
N SER A 131 27.00 -45.07 10.77
CA SER A 131 27.09 -45.82 12.04
C SER A 131 26.89 -47.33 11.85
N LEU A 132 26.09 -47.74 10.86
CA LEU A 132 25.82 -49.14 10.51
C LEU A 132 26.98 -49.82 9.76
N PHE A 133 27.71 -49.09 8.92
CA PHE A 133 28.86 -49.62 8.17
C PHE A 133 30.20 -49.55 8.93
N LYS A 134 30.21 -48.95 10.13
CA LYS A 134 31.41 -48.81 10.96
C LYS A 134 31.46 -49.83 12.12
N GLY A 135 30.48 -50.73 12.21
CA GLY A 135 30.48 -51.93 13.04
C GLY A 135 30.75 -53.17 12.20
#